data_AF-A0A7J8VTY9-F1
#
_entry.id   AF-A0A7J8VTY9-F1
#
_cell.length_a   1.000
_cell.length_b   1.000
_cell.length_c   1.000
_cell.angle_alpha   90.00
_cell.angle_beta   90.00
_cell.angle_gamma   90.00
#
_symmetry.space_group_name_H-M   'P 1'
#
loop_
_entity.id
_entity.type
_entity.pdbx_description
1 polymer ?
#
loop_
_entity_poly.entity_id
_entity_poly.type
_entity_poly.pdbx_seq_one_letter_code
_entity_poly.pdbx_strand_id
1 'polypeptide(L)'
;MEVDEMLDPVVSMSELRYKIRSNSLVTSPLDGDAAQVASKKPKLSSSCSPTSITGNSHPVKSGSCKEVEDDLEFLLKNDNQLLVEETMKKYSDELSSTLVHMEQKLEETLDAIMSKCRPMTRTEKRQLQKLIQQLPKENLVRVVELIQRGRPAEKPCEEIFVDLEKEENVTLWRLYYYVEAVEKAKMLAQLQCSTTPTS
;
A
#
# COMPACT_ATOMS: atom_id res chain seq x y z
N MET A 1 -12.94 -18.61 14.00
CA MET A 1 -14.17 -17.80 14.10
C MET A 1 -13.81 -16.46 13.47
N GLU A 2 -13.88 -16.37 12.14
CA GLU A 2 -13.35 -15.22 11.35
C GLU A 2 -14.34 -14.77 10.27
N VAL A 3 -15.53 -15.38 10.21
CA VAL A 3 -16.53 -15.10 9.17
C VAL A 3 -17.39 -13.88 9.52
N ASP A 4 -17.34 -13.41 10.77
CA ASP A 4 -18.23 -12.37 11.31
C ASP A 4 -17.78 -10.94 10.95
N GLU A 5 -16.47 -10.72 10.78
CA GLU A 5 -15.92 -9.38 10.52
C GLU A 5 -16.22 -8.84 9.11
N MET A 6 -16.52 -9.71 8.13
CA MET A 6 -16.95 -9.29 6.79
C MET A 6 -18.45 -9.03 6.67
N LEU A 7 -19.27 -9.47 7.62
CA LEU A 7 -20.72 -9.29 7.54
C LEU A 7 -21.13 -7.83 7.74
N ASP A 8 -20.47 -7.12 8.66
CA ASP A 8 -20.79 -5.74 9.01
C ASP A 8 -20.56 -4.75 7.83
N PRO A 9 -19.43 -4.79 7.10
CA PRO A 9 -19.24 -4.01 5.89
C PRO A 9 -20.25 -4.35 4.77
N VAL A 10 -20.59 -5.63 4.60
CA VAL A 10 -21.51 -6.09 3.54
C VAL A 10 -22.94 -5.64 3.81
N VAL A 11 -23.41 -5.72 5.06
CA VAL A 11 -24.72 -5.21 5.48
C VAL A 11 -24.76 -3.70 5.32
N SER A 12 -23.72 -2.99 5.77
CA SER A 12 -23.61 -1.53 5.63
C SER A 12 -23.67 -1.07 4.16
N MET A 13 -22.96 -1.77 3.26
CA MET A 13 -23.02 -1.49 1.82
C MET A 13 -24.41 -1.78 1.24
N SER A 14 -25.07 -2.84 1.69
CA SER A 14 -26.41 -3.22 1.21
C SER A 14 -27.46 -2.18 1.62
N GLU A 15 -27.41 -1.69 2.86
CA GLU A 15 -28.27 -0.60 3.34
C GLU A 15 -28.00 0.72 2.60
N LEU A 16 -26.73 1.03 2.33
CA LEU A 16 -26.34 2.21 1.59
C LEU A 16 -26.87 2.14 0.14
N ARG A 17 -26.68 1.00 -0.55
CA ARG A 17 -27.25 0.76 -1.89
C ARG A 17 -28.77 0.91 -1.90
N TYR A 18 -29.45 0.39 -0.88
CA TYR A 18 -30.88 0.54 -0.73
C TYR A 18 -31.29 2.02 -0.59
N LYS A 19 -30.64 2.78 0.30
CA LYS A 19 -30.89 4.23 0.52
C LYS A 19 -30.64 5.06 -0.75
N ILE A 20 -29.56 4.75 -1.47
CA ILE A 20 -29.22 5.40 -2.73
C ILE A 20 -30.29 5.13 -3.80
N ARG A 21 -30.73 3.87 -3.95
CA ARG A 21 -31.75 3.47 -4.92
C ARG A 21 -33.13 4.03 -4.59
N SER A 22 -33.50 4.07 -3.30
CA SER A 22 -34.77 4.65 -2.87
C SER A 22 -34.84 6.16 -3.08
N ASN A 23 -33.71 6.86 -2.97
CA ASN A 23 -33.65 8.32 -3.20
C ASN A 23 -33.69 8.68 -4.70
N SER A 24 -33.16 7.82 -5.58
CA SER A 24 -33.17 8.02 -7.05
C SER A 24 -34.56 7.89 -7.68
N LEU A 25 -35.48 7.11 -7.08
CA LEU A 25 -36.83 6.88 -7.62
C LEU A 25 -37.81 8.05 -7.35
N VAL A 26 -37.41 9.06 -6.57
CA VAL A 26 -38.28 10.17 -6.14
C VAL A 26 -38.17 11.39 -7.08
N THR A 27 -37.34 11.35 -8.12
CA THR A 27 -37.25 12.44 -9.11
C THR A 27 -37.70 11.98 -10.49
N SER A 28 -38.98 12.15 -10.80
CA SER A 28 -39.51 12.18 -12.17
C SER A 28 -40.61 13.26 -12.24
N PRO A 29 -40.71 14.01 -13.37
CA PRO A 29 -41.37 15.30 -13.40
C PRO A 29 -42.89 15.14 -13.55
N LEU A 30 -43.63 15.77 -12.63
CA LEU A 30 -45.04 16.09 -12.85
C LEU A 30 -45.14 17.59 -13.08
N ASP A 31 -45.35 17.95 -14.34
CA ASP A 31 -45.92 19.25 -14.72
C ASP A 31 -47.24 19.46 -13.97
N GLY A 32 -47.41 20.66 -13.40
CA GLY A 32 -48.65 21.04 -12.71
C GLY A 32 -48.51 22.24 -11.80
N ASP A 33 -48.40 23.42 -12.42
CA ASP A 33 -48.94 24.74 -12.04
C ASP A 33 -49.14 25.17 -10.56
N ALA A 34 -48.65 26.39 -10.32
CA ALA A 34 -48.87 27.36 -9.24
C ALA A 34 -49.65 26.97 -7.96
N ALA A 35 -48.95 27.02 -6.81
CA ALA A 35 -49.34 27.91 -5.71
C ALA A 35 -48.22 28.08 -4.67
N GLN A 36 -48.08 29.32 -4.23
CA GLN A 36 -47.20 29.86 -3.21
C GLN A 36 -47.56 29.36 -1.80
N VAL A 37 -46.58 29.29 -0.88
CA VAL A 37 -46.62 29.73 0.55
C VAL A 37 -45.90 28.80 1.56
N ALA A 38 -44.97 29.44 2.29
CA ALA A 38 -44.49 29.25 3.67
C ALA A 38 -43.64 28.03 4.11
N SER A 39 -42.35 28.34 4.30
CA SER A 39 -41.63 28.33 5.59
C SER A 39 -41.68 27.08 6.49
N LYS A 40 -40.50 26.46 6.70
CA LYS A 40 -39.81 26.38 8.02
C LYS A 40 -38.47 25.62 7.93
N LYS A 41 -37.38 26.34 8.21
CA LYS A 41 -36.07 25.77 8.60
C LYS A 41 -36.16 25.19 10.02
N PRO A 42 -35.33 24.20 10.36
CA PRO A 42 -34.73 24.14 11.69
C PRO A 42 -33.24 24.47 11.60
N LYS A 43 -32.84 25.44 12.42
CA LYS A 43 -31.46 25.86 12.67
C LYS A 43 -31.11 25.31 14.05
N LEU A 44 -30.14 24.40 14.15
CA LEU A 44 -29.49 24.05 15.42
C LEU A 44 -27.98 24.17 15.22
N SER A 45 -27.45 25.12 15.96
CA SER A 45 -26.04 25.47 16.14
C SER A 45 -25.27 24.36 16.84
N SER A 46 -24.07 24.05 16.36
CA SER A 46 -22.98 23.63 17.25
C SER A 46 -21.72 24.39 16.86
N SER A 47 -21.09 24.94 17.89
CA SER A 47 -19.85 25.72 17.84
C SER A 47 -18.74 24.79 18.32
N CYS A 48 -17.64 24.72 17.60
CA CYS A 48 -16.34 24.31 18.13
C CYS A 48 -15.26 25.18 17.50
N SER A 49 -14.61 25.98 18.34
CA SER A 49 -13.44 26.80 18.00
C SER A 49 -12.22 25.91 17.73
N PRO A 50 -11.32 26.27 16.80
CA PRO A 50 -10.06 25.56 16.63
C PRO A 50 -9.00 26.13 17.58
N THR A 51 -8.34 25.27 18.35
CA THR A 51 -7.09 25.61 19.04
C THR A 51 -5.92 25.32 18.11
N SER A 52 -5.06 26.31 17.96
CA SER A 52 -3.81 26.32 17.21
C SER A 52 -2.84 25.20 17.60
N ILE A 53 -2.34 24.43 16.62
CA ILE A 53 -0.97 23.88 16.68
C ILE A 53 -0.34 24.00 15.28
N THR A 54 0.72 24.79 15.23
CA THR A 54 1.65 24.96 14.11
C THR A 54 2.49 23.70 13.97
N GLY A 55 2.56 23.13 12.77
CA GLY A 55 3.49 22.06 12.43
C GLY A 55 3.50 21.87 10.92
N ASN A 56 4.59 22.29 10.26
CA ASN A 56 4.77 22.28 8.82
C ASN A 56 4.39 20.92 8.18
N SER A 57 3.27 20.89 7.49
CA SER A 57 3.02 19.94 6.42
C SER A 57 3.01 20.70 5.10
N HIS A 58 3.92 20.34 4.19
CA HIS A 58 3.81 20.74 2.78
C HIS A 58 2.40 20.41 2.28
N PRO A 59 1.74 21.32 1.54
CA PRO A 59 0.41 21.06 1.04
C PRO A 59 0.53 19.99 -0.05
N VAL A 60 0.21 18.75 0.30
CA VAL A 60 -0.27 17.80 -0.71
C VAL A 60 -1.50 18.46 -1.29
N LYS A 61 -1.42 18.85 -2.56
CA LYS A 61 -2.50 19.50 -3.31
C LYS A 61 -3.71 18.57 -3.25
N SER A 62 -4.59 18.82 -2.28
CA SER A 62 -5.88 18.17 -2.14
C SER A 62 -6.78 18.68 -3.27
N GLY A 63 -6.54 18.13 -4.46
CA GLY A 63 -7.32 18.38 -5.67
C GLY A 63 -8.26 17.23 -6.02
N SER A 64 -8.29 16.15 -5.23
CA SER A 64 -9.01 14.91 -5.55
C SER A 64 -9.73 14.35 -4.32
N CYS A 65 -10.79 15.03 -3.88
CA CYS A 65 -11.76 14.43 -2.96
C CYS A 65 -13.17 14.36 -3.55
N LYS A 66 -13.44 15.07 -4.66
CA LYS A 66 -14.78 15.09 -5.27
C LYS A 66 -14.96 13.97 -6.29
N GLU A 67 -13.98 13.77 -7.17
CA GLU A 67 -14.04 12.71 -8.20
C GLU A 67 -14.11 11.29 -7.62
N VAL A 68 -13.40 11.02 -6.51
CA VAL A 68 -13.41 9.70 -5.85
C VAL A 68 -14.76 9.39 -5.20
N GLU A 69 -15.40 10.42 -4.63
CA GLU A 69 -16.74 10.29 -4.02
C GLU A 69 -17.81 10.08 -5.12
N ASP A 70 -17.70 10.82 -6.22
CA ASP A 70 -18.61 10.74 -7.37
C ASP A 70 -18.51 9.36 -8.06
N ASP A 71 -17.30 8.83 -8.25
CA ASP A 71 -17.08 7.51 -8.82
C ASP A 71 -17.52 6.38 -7.87
N LEU A 72 -17.39 6.54 -6.55
CA LEU A 72 -17.89 5.57 -5.57
C LEU A 72 -19.41 5.53 -5.55
N GLU A 73 -20.05 6.70 -5.60
CA GLU A 73 -21.50 6.81 -5.73
C GLU A 73 -21.98 6.17 -7.04
N PHE A 74 -21.24 6.39 -8.14
CA PHE A 74 -21.48 5.77 -9.43
C PHE A 74 -21.38 4.24 -9.39
N LEU A 75 -20.34 3.68 -8.74
CA LEU A 75 -20.18 2.23 -8.57
C LEU A 75 -21.34 1.60 -7.78
N LEU A 76 -21.93 2.34 -6.85
CA LEU A 76 -23.07 1.87 -6.03
C LEU A 76 -24.42 2.05 -6.72
N LYS A 77 -24.54 3.00 -7.65
CA LYS A 77 -25.78 3.33 -8.38
C LYS A 77 -25.97 2.53 -9.67
N ASN A 78 -24.88 2.14 -10.33
CA ASN A 78 -24.95 1.54 -11.65
C ASN A 78 -24.91 0.01 -11.58
N ASP A 79 -25.92 -0.65 -12.15
CA ASP A 79 -25.96 -2.11 -12.31
C ASP A 79 -25.29 -2.58 -13.63
N ASN A 80 -24.72 -1.65 -14.42
CA ASN A 80 -23.99 -1.99 -15.63
C ASN A 80 -22.62 -2.57 -15.28
N GLN A 81 -22.55 -3.90 -15.30
CA GLN A 81 -21.36 -4.66 -14.92
C GLN A 81 -20.10 -4.22 -15.66
N LEU A 82 -20.17 -3.96 -16.96
CA LEU A 82 -19.00 -3.56 -17.75
C LEU A 82 -18.43 -2.21 -17.29
N LEU A 83 -19.33 -1.28 -16.97
CA LEU A 83 -18.97 0.07 -16.57
C LEU A 83 -18.43 0.11 -15.12
N VAL A 84 -19.00 -0.72 -14.24
CA VAL A 84 -18.49 -0.93 -12.88
C VAL A 84 -17.11 -1.56 -12.92
N GLU A 85 -16.90 -2.60 -13.73
CA GLU A 85 -15.60 -3.24 -13.91
C GLU A 85 -14.54 -2.28 -14.46
N GLU A 86 -14.89 -1.46 -15.45
CA GLU A 86 -13.99 -0.45 -16.02
C GLU A 86 -13.55 0.57 -14.96
N THR A 87 -14.48 1.10 -14.17
CA THR A 87 -14.16 2.04 -13.09
C THR A 87 -13.34 1.37 -11.99
N MET A 88 -13.67 0.15 -11.57
CA MET A 88 -12.86 -0.59 -10.58
C MET A 88 -11.45 -0.87 -11.08
N LYS A 89 -11.31 -1.23 -12.36
CA LYS A 89 -10.01 -1.45 -12.99
C LYS A 89 -9.19 -0.17 -13.03
N LYS A 90 -9.79 0.97 -13.38
CA LYS A 90 -9.11 2.29 -13.35
C LYS A 90 -8.51 2.58 -11.96
N TYR A 91 -9.29 2.38 -10.89
CA TYR A 91 -8.79 2.57 -9.51
C TYR A 91 -7.69 1.59 -9.14
N SER A 92 -7.84 0.33 -9.52
CA SER A 92 -6.83 -0.70 -9.28
C SER A 92 -5.52 -0.38 -10.00
N ASP A 93 -5.59 0.06 -11.26
CA ASP A 93 -4.43 0.46 -12.06
C ASP A 93 -3.75 1.71 -11.47
N GLU A 94 -4.50 2.73 -11.05
CA GLU A 94 -3.97 3.94 -10.42
C GLU A 94 -3.28 3.64 -9.09
N LEU A 95 -3.90 2.81 -8.24
CA LEU A 95 -3.31 2.40 -6.97
C LEU A 95 -2.05 1.55 -7.19
N SER A 96 -2.09 0.62 -8.14
CA SER A 96 -0.94 -0.22 -8.50
C SER A 96 0.22 0.64 -9.03
N SER A 97 -0.08 1.60 -9.90
CA SER A 97 0.90 2.58 -10.40
C SER A 97 1.54 3.38 -9.27
N THR A 98 0.72 3.84 -8.31
CA THR A 98 1.20 4.57 -7.13
C THR A 98 2.10 3.69 -6.25
N LEU A 99 1.74 2.42 -6.03
CA LEU A 99 2.56 1.48 -5.26
C LEU A 99 3.91 1.22 -5.92
N VAL A 100 3.92 0.94 -7.23
CA VAL A 100 5.16 0.74 -8.00
C VAL A 100 6.05 1.97 -7.92
N HIS A 101 5.48 3.18 -8.02
CA HIS A 101 6.24 4.43 -7.89
C HIS A 101 6.85 4.61 -6.49
N MET A 102 6.08 4.28 -5.45
CA MET A 102 6.57 4.35 -4.07
C MET A 102 7.70 3.33 -3.83
N GLU A 103 7.54 2.10 -4.30
CA GLU A 103 8.57 1.06 -4.24
C GLU A 103 9.85 1.52 -4.94
N GLN A 104 9.74 2.04 -6.16
CA GLN A 104 10.89 2.54 -6.91
C GLN A 104 11.63 3.66 -6.17
N LYS A 105 10.90 4.62 -5.56
CA LYS A 105 11.52 5.69 -4.76
C LYS A 105 12.23 5.18 -3.51
N LEU A 106 11.66 4.19 -2.83
CA LEU A 106 12.32 3.57 -1.67
C LEU A 106 13.62 2.92 -2.09
N GLU A 107 13.59 2.21 -3.21
CA GLU A 107 14.74 1.52 -3.73
C GLU A 107 15.86 2.46 -4.19
N GLU A 108 15.53 3.55 -4.89
CA GLU A 108 16.46 4.63 -5.24
C GLU A 108 17.07 5.28 -4.01
N THR A 109 16.26 5.50 -2.97
CA THR A 109 16.72 6.07 -1.70
C THR A 109 17.72 5.11 -1.03
N LEU A 110 17.43 3.81 -1.03
CA LEU A 110 18.34 2.81 -0.51
C LEU A 110 19.66 2.79 -1.31
N ASP A 111 19.62 2.83 -2.64
CA ASP A 111 20.82 2.90 -3.48
C ASP A 111 21.64 4.17 -3.19
N ALA A 112 20.97 5.31 -3.01
CA ALA A 112 21.59 6.59 -2.66
C ALA A 112 22.26 6.60 -1.27
N ILE A 113 21.73 5.82 -0.31
CA ILE A 113 22.35 5.66 1.01
C ILE A 113 23.53 4.68 0.92
N MET A 114 23.33 3.53 0.27
CA MET A 114 24.34 2.47 0.16
C MET A 114 25.55 2.89 -0.68
N SER A 115 25.38 3.75 -1.69
CA SER A 115 26.48 4.33 -2.46
C SER A 115 27.43 5.20 -1.63
N LYS A 116 26.97 5.69 -0.47
CA LYS A 116 27.79 6.46 0.48
C LYS A 116 28.51 5.57 1.49
N CYS A 117 28.19 4.28 1.56
CA CYS A 117 28.91 3.35 2.42
C CYS A 117 30.32 3.12 1.88
N ARG A 118 31.29 2.94 2.79
CA ARG A 118 32.66 2.59 2.42
C ARG A 118 32.71 1.28 1.62
N PRO A 119 33.78 1.01 0.85
CA PRO A 119 33.99 -0.30 0.25
C PRO A 119 33.97 -1.43 1.28
N MET A 120 33.29 -2.54 0.94
CA MET A 120 33.31 -3.76 1.74
C MET A 120 34.65 -4.48 1.58
N THR A 121 35.26 -4.87 2.70
CA THR A 121 36.54 -5.59 2.72
C THR A 121 36.35 -7.06 2.29
N ARG A 122 37.45 -7.72 1.87
CA ARG A 122 37.40 -9.16 1.51
C ARG A 122 36.88 -10.04 2.65
N THR A 123 37.24 -9.73 3.89
CA THR A 123 36.76 -10.48 5.06
C THR A 123 35.25 -10.33 5.25
N GLU A 124 34.74 -9.12 5.09
CA GLU A 124 33.29 -8.84 5.17
C GLU A 124 32.53 -9.53 4.04
N LYS A 125 33.05 -9.50 2.80
CA LYS A 125 32.44 -10.22 1.66
C LYS A 125 32.36 -11.73 1.93
N ARG A 126 33.43 -12.33 2.44
CA ARG A 126 33.43 -13.76 2.84
C ARG A 126 32.44 -14.05 3.95
N GLN A 127 32.29 -13.14 4.91
CA GLN A 127 31.31 -13.30 5.98
C GLN A 127 29.89 -13.21 5.42
N LEU A 128 29.62 -12.20 4.59
CA LEU A 128 28.34 -12.04 3.90
C LEU A 128 27.97 -13.30 3.10
N GLN A 129 28.92 -13.88 2.38
CA GLN A 129 28.71 -15.13 1.65
C GLN A 129 28.21 -16.26 2.57
N LYS A 130 28.82 -16.42 3.75
CA LYS A 130 28.41 -17.44 4.73
C LYS A 130 27.01 -17.17 5.26
N LEU A 131 26.68 -15.91 5.57
CA LEU A 131 25.37 -15.54 6.08
C LEU A 131 24.28 -15.82 5.03
N ILE A 132 24.54 -15.48 3.75
CA ILE A 132 23.63 -15.79 2.64
C ILE A 132 23.39 -17.30 2.52
N GLN A 133 24.44 -18.12 2.64
CA GLN A 133 24.31 -19.59 2.59
C GLN A 133 23.51 -20.19 3.76
N GLN A 134 23.36 -19.45 4.86
CA GLN A 134 22.60 -19.87 6.04
C GLN A 134 21.14 -19.40 6.02
N LEU A 135 20.74 -18.62 5.02
CA LEU A 135 19.36 -18.14 4.90
C LEU A 135 18.38 -19.29 4.58
N PRO A 136 17.14 -19.21 5.11
CA PRO A 136 16.04 -20.01 4.62
C PRO A 136 15.82 -19.81 3.12
N LYS A 137 15.37 -20.86 2.42
CA LYS A 137 15.24 -20.85 0.95
C LYS A 137 14.29 -19.77 0.45
N GLU A 138 13.26 -19.48 1.24
CA GLU A 138 12.23 -18.48 0.94
C GLU A 138 12.84 -17.07 0.84
N ASN A 139 13.91 -16.82 1.60
CA ASN A 139 14.61 -15.53 1.62
C ASN A 139 15.66 -15.40 0.50
N LEU A 140 16.05 -16.50 -0.15
CA LEU A 140 16.99 -16.44 -1.27
C LEU A 140 16.39 -15.78 -2.51
N VAL A 141 15.06 -15.79 -2.66
CA VAL A 141 14.37 -15.09 -3.76
C VAL A 141 14.72 -13.60 -3.74
N ARG A 142 14.63 -12.96 -2.58
CA ARG A 142 14.97 -11.55 -2.44
C ARG A 142 16.46 -11.26 -2.64
N VAL A 143 17.34 -12.20 -2.26
CA VAL A 143 18.78 -12.08 -2.53
C VAL A 143 19.04 -12.02 -4.04
N VAL A 144 18.37 -12.87 -4.82
CA VAL A 144 18.49 -12.89 -6.28
C VAL A 144 17.99 -11.57 -6.89
N GLU A 145 16.84 -11.07 -6.46
CA GLU A 145 16.30 -9.78 -6.91
C GLU A 145 17.28 -8.62 -6.68
N LEU A 146 17.88 -8.55 -5.49
CA LEU A 146 18.86 -7.51 -5.14
C LEU A 146 20.11 -7.56 -6.05
N ILE A 147 20.54 -8.76 -6.43
CA ILE A 147 21.72 -8.94 -7.30
C ILE A 147 21.38 -8.58 -8.75
N GLN A 148 20.21 -8.98 -9.23
CA GLN A 148 19.76 -8.65 -10.59
C GLN A 148 19.50 -7.16 -10.78
N ARG A 149 19.01 -6.47 -9.74
CA ARG A 149 18.79 -5.01 -9.77
C ARG A 149 20.06 -4.22 -10.11
N GLY A 150 21.21 -4.65 -9.57
CA GLY A 150 22.50 -4.01 -9.83
C GLY A 150 23.14 -4.39 -11.16
N ARG A 151 22.52 -5.30 -11.94
CA ARG A 151 23.05 -5.73 -13.24
C ARG A 151 22.25 -5.14 -14.40
N PRO A 152 22.88 -4.96 -15.57
CA PRO A 152 22.12 -4.76 -16.79
C PRO A 152 21.19 -5.97 -17.02
N ALA A 153 20.06 -5.75 -17.68
CA ALA A 153 19.01 -6.74 -17.89
C ALA A 153 19.54 -7.98 -18.65
N GLU A 154 20.07 -8.94 -17.90
CA GLU A 154 20.43 -10.28 -18.36
C GLU A 154 19.20 -11.20 -18.25
N LYS A 155 19.18 -12.26 -19.06
CA LYS A 155 18.06 -13.19 -19.09
C LYS A 155 17.91 -13.87 -17.73
N PRO A 156 16.67 -14.07 -17.22
CA PRO A 156 16.45 -14.83 -16.01
C PRO A 156 16.94 -16.26 -16.23
N CYS A 157 17.93 -16.67 -15.43
CA CYS A 157 18.42 -18.05 -15.34
C CYS A 157 17.86 -18.71 -14.09
N GLU A 158 17.65 -20.02 -14.16
CA GLU A 158 17.12 -20.85 -13.06
C GLU A 158 18.15 -20.99 -11.92
N GLU A 159 19.44 -20.88 -12.23
CA GLU A 159 20.55 -20.92 -11.28
C GLU A 159 21.53 -19.78 -11.59
N ILE A 160 21.92 -19.02 -10.56
CA ILE A 160 22.81 -17.86 -10.70
C ILE A 160 24.03 -18.08 -9.81
N PHE A 161 25.20 -18.10 -10.43
CA PHE A 161 26.48 -18.11 -9.73
C PHE A 161 26.96 -16.67 -9.53
N VAL A 162 27.11 -16.27 -8.26
CA VAL A 162 27.44 -14.88 -7.90
C VAL A 162 28.81 -14.84 -7.24
N ASP A 163 29.71 -14.06 -7.85
CA ASP A 163 31.04 -13.79 -7.31
C ASP A 163 31.02 -12.44 -6.58
N LEU A 164 30.82 -12.48 -5.26
CA LEU A 164 30.77 -11.28 -4.41
C LEU A 164 32.05 -10.42 -4.47
N GLU A 165 33.18 -10.95 -4.96
CA GLU A 165 34.37 -10.13 -5.14
C GLU A 165 34.25 -9.15 -6.30
N LYS A 166 33.40 -9.45 -7.29
CA LYS A 166 33.17 -8.63 -8.49
C LYS A 166 31.90 -7.77 -8.42
N GLU A 167 31.05 -7.98 -7.41
CA GLU A 167 29.82 -7.20 -7.24
C GLU A 167 30.09 -5.75 -6.84
N GLU A 168 29.16 -4.88 -7.22
CA GLU A 168 29.17 -3.48 -6.83
C GLU A 168 29.01 -3.29 -5.33
N ASN A 169 29.64 -2.25 -4.79
CA ASN A 169 29.61 -1.97 -3.35
C ASN A 169 28.18 -1.71 -2.83
N VAL A 170 27.34 -1.06 -3.63
CA VAL A 170 25.92 -0.82 -3.32
C VAL A 170 25.20 -2.14 -3.08
N THR A 171 25.29 -3.07 -4.04
CA THR A 171 24.69 -4.41 -3.96
C THR A 171 25.17 -5.17 -2.73
N LEU A 172 26.47 -5.13 -2.43
CA LEU A 172 27.04 -5.81 -1.27
C LEU A 172 26.45 -5.33 0.06
N TRP A 173 26.31 -4.01 0.25
CA TRP A 173 25.71 -3.47 1.47
C TRP A 173 24.21 -3.72 1.56
N ARG A 174 23.49 -3.68 0.42
CA ARG A 174 22.07 -4.04 0.38
C ARG A 174 21.84 -5.49 0.81
N LEU A 175 22.67 -6.40 0.29
CA LEU A 175 22.66 -7.80 0.69
C LEU A 175 22.93 -7.93 2.19
N TYR A 176 23.99 -7.29 2.69
CA TYR A 176 24.34 -7.36 4.11
C TYR A 176 23.19 -6.95 5.03
N TYR A 177 22.58 -5.79 4.82
CA TYR A 177 21.50 -5.31 5.69
C TYR A 177 20.23 -6.16 5.56
N TYR A 178 19.94 -6.67 4.36
CA TYR A 178 18.83 -7.61 4.19
C TYR A 178 19.04 -8.88 5.02
N VAL A 179 20.22 -9.51 4.90
CA VAL A 179 20.54 -10.74 5.63
C VAL A 179 20.53 -10.50 7.14
N GLU A 180 21.12 -9.39 7.59
CA GLU A 180 21.12 -9.00 9.00
C GLU A 180 19.69 -8.80 9.55
N ALA A 181 18.80 -8.19 8.77
CA ALA A 181 17.40 -8.01 9.16
C ALA A 181 16.66 -9.36 9.29
N VAL A 182 16.88 -10.29 8.36
CA VAL A 182 16.30 -11.64 8.41
C VAL A 182 16.78 -12.39 9.65
N GLU A 183 18.07 -12.34 9.97
CA GLU A 183 18.62 -12.98 11.15
C GLU A 183 18.04 -12.39 12.44
N LYS A 184 17.94 -11.06 12.52
CA LYS A 184 17.30 -10.38 13.67
C LYS A 184 15.84 -10.78 13.82
N ALA A 185 15.08 -10.82 12.74
CA ALA A 185 13.68 -11.26 12.76
C ALA A 185 13.55 -12.71 13.26
N LYS A 186 14.43 -13.61 12.81
CA LYS A 186 14.49 -15.00 13.28
C LYS A 186 14.77 -15.10 14.77
N MET A 187 15.75 -14.34 15.28
CA MET A 187 16.06 -14.33 16.72
C MET A 187 14.88 -13.82 17.54
N LEU A 188 14.21 -12.76 17.09
CA LEU A 188 13.04 -12.20 17.77
C LEU A 188 11.88 -13.19 17.83
N ALA A 189 11.61 -13.90 16.72
CA ALA A 189 10.56 -14.93 16.68
C ALA A 189 10.84 -16.07 17.67
N GLN A 190 12.09 -16.52 17.77
CA GLN A 190 12.48 -17.58 18.72
C GLN A 190 12.30 -17.15 20.17
N LEU A 191 12.57 -15.89 20.49
CA LEU A 191 12.39 -15.36 21.84
C LEU A 191 10.90 -15.31 22.23
N GLN A 192 10.01 -14.93 21.30
CA GLN A 192 8.57 -14.86 21.53
C GLN A 192 7.91 -16.23 21.74
N CYS A 193 8.38 -17.29 21.08
CA CYS A 193 7.87 -18.64 21.30
C CYS A 193 8.23 -19.21 22.68
N SER A 194 9.39 -18.81 23.24
CA SER A 194 9.86 -19.30 24.55
C SER A 194 9.10 -18.75 25.76
N THR A 195 8.26 -17.72 25.58
CA THR A 195 7.52 -17.05 26.67
C THR A 195 6.05 -17.46 26.77
N THR A 196 5.57 -18.41 25.97
CA THR A 196 4.18 -18.90 26.10
C THR A 196 4.11 -20.02 27.14
N PRO A 197 3.42 -19.83 28.29
CA PRO A 197 3.25 -20.91 29.26
C PRO A 197 2.31 -21.95 28.68
N THR A 198 2.76 -23.21 28.67
CA THR A 198 1.91 -24.37 28.42
C THR A 198 0.92 -24.49 29.57
N SER A 199 -0.36 -24.18 29.30
CA SER A 199 -1.47 -24.45 30.23
C SER A 199 -1.79 -25.94 30.32
#